data_AF-A0A7Y2EFJ3-F1
#
_entry.id   AF-A0A7Y2EFJ3-F1
#
_cell.length_a   1.000
_cell.length_b   1.000
_cell.length_c   1.000
_cell.angle_alpha   90.00
_cell.angle_beta   90.00
_cell.angle_gamma   90.00
#
_symmetry.space_group_name_H-M   'P 1'
#
loop_
_entity.id
_entity.type
_entity.pdbx_description
1 polymer ?
#
loop_
_entity_poly.entity_id
_entity_poly.type
_entity_poly.pdbx_seq_one_letter_code
_entity_poly.pdbx_strand_id
1 'polypeptide(L)'
;TCFDPAGPPVEVIWEPNQGPHNPGGPVCEEWQEIYPNFGTLCHIDDWVDADGSGSVTPCDDVFSKGLRYHIDDIKLNIIIEPVSTGTEKNRWGELKKRFFGSHDNMDS
;
A
#
# COMPACT_ATOMS: atom_id res chain seq x y z
N THR A 1 -3.60 -12.59 -4.32
CA THR A 1 -2.30 -13.27 -4.10
C THR A 1 -1.31 -12.22 -3.65
N CYS A 2 -0.33 -12.54 -2.82
CA CYS A 2 0.74 -11.57 -2.52
C CYS A 2 1.57 -11.34 -3.78
N PHE A 3 2.22 -10.19 -3.89
CA PHE A 3 2.94 -9.81 -5.09
C PHE A 3 4.04 -10.81 -5.43
N ASP A 4 4.09 -11.24 -6.69
CA ASP A 4 5.10 -12.15 -7.25
C ASP A 4 6.26 -11.31 -7.83
N PRO A 5 7.45 -11.27 -7.20
CA PRO A 5 8.55 -10.37 -7.52
C PRO A 5 9.34 -10.80 -8.75
N ALA A 6 8.76 -11.62 -9.64
CA ALA A 6 9.34 -11.94 -10.95
C ALA A 6 9.46 -10.73 -11.92
N GLY A 7 9.13 -9.52 -11.46
CA GLY A 7 9.33 -8.24 -12.16
C GLY A 7 10.60 -7.49 -11.71
N PRO A 8 10.86 -6.27 -12.22
CA PRO A 8 11.97 -5.42 -11.76
C PRO A 8 11.90 -5.19 -10.24
N PRO A 9 13.00 -4.81 -9.55
CA PRO A 9 12.96 -4.57 -8.11
C PRO A 9 11.90 -3.51 -7.79
N VAL A 10 10.79 -3.95 -7.19
CA VAL A 10 9.69 -3.10 -6.75
C VAL A 10 9.88 -2.89 -5.25
N GLU A 11 9.91 -1.63 -4.82
CA GLU A 11 9.77 -1.29 -3.40
C GLU A 11 8.42 -1.81 -2.92
N VAL A 12 8.42 -2.64 -1.89
CA VAL A 12 7.21 -3.18 -1.29
C VAL A 12 7.16 -2.72 0.15
N ILE A 13 6.06 -2.07 0.53
CA ILE A 13 5.88 -1.56 1.90
C ILE A 13 4.80 -2.40 2.55
N TRP A 14 5.17 -3.07 3.64
CA TRP A 14 4.29 -3.89 4.45
C TRP A 14 4.16 -3.32 5.86
N GLU A 15 2.99 -3.53 6.46
CA GLU A 15 2.78 -3.30 7.88
C GLU A 15 2.22 -4.57 8.52
N PRO A 16 2.57 -4.90 9.76
CA PRO A 16 1.96 -6.03 10.45
C PRO A 16 0.44 -5.83 10.64
N ASN A 17 -0.36 -6.82 10.26
CA ASN A 17 -1.83 -6.75 10.31
C ASN A 17 -2.40 -6.97 11.73
N GLN A 18 -1.62 -7.55 12.65
CA GLN A 18 -2.07 -7.83 14.01
C GLN A 18 -0.96 -7.56 15.04
N GLY A 19 -1.40 -7.23 16.26
CA GLY A 19 -0.55 -7.24 17.45
C GLY A 19 -1.08 -8.20 18.51
N PRO A 20 -0.28 -8.57 19.52
CA PRO A 20 1.15 -8.27 19.69
C PRO A 20 2.06 -9.19 18.87
N HIS A 21 3.22 -8.67 18.47
CA HIS A 21 4.25 -9.43 17.73
C HIS A 21 4.70 -10.65 18.51
N ASN A 22 5.02 -11.70 17.75
CA ASN A 22 5.61 -12.90 18.32
C ASN A 22 7.03 -12.56 18.84
N PRO A 23 7.36 -12.83 20.12
CA PRO A 23 8.69 -12.56 20.67
C PRO A 23 9.80 -13.40 20.04
N GLY A 24 9.46 -14.41 19.24
CA GLY A 24 10.42 -15.22 18.46
C GLY A 24 10.67 -14.71 17.03
N GLY A 25 10.16 -13.54 16.66
CA GLY A 25 10.25 -12.99 15.31
C GLY A 25 8.95 -13.15 14.50
N PRO A 26 8.90 -12.60 13.29
CA PRO A 26 7.66 -12.41 12.54
C PRO A 26 7.12 -13.69 11.87
N VAL A 27 7.72 -14.85 12.10
CA VAL A 27 7.27 -16.12 11.52
C VAL A 27 5.84 -16.41 11.96
N CYS A 28 5.00 -16.80 11.00
CA CYS A 28 3.55 -16.99 11.14
C CYS A 28 2.74 -15.72 11.42
N GLU A 29 3.32 -14.52 11.26
CA GLU A 29 2.56 -13.27 11.25
C GLU A 29 1.95 -13.00 9.87
N GLU A 30 0.81 -12.30 9.87
CA GLU A 30 0.22 -11.74 8.66
C GLU A 30 0.60 -10.27 8.55
N TRP A 31 1.23 -9.89 7.44
CA TRP A 31 1.57 -8.51 7.13
C TRP A 31 0.71 -8.03 5.95
N GLN A 32 0.16 -6.84 6.08
CA GLN A 32 -0.62 -6.18 5.04
C GLN A 32 0.30 -5.38 4.12
N GLU A 33 0.14 -5.59 2.82
CA GLU A 33 0.74 -4.75 1.80
C GLU A 33 0.07 -3.39 1.75
N ILE A 34 0.88 -2.34 1.82
CA ILE A 34 0.49 -0.94 1.74
C ILE A 34 0.83 -0.36 0.37
N TYR A 35 1.96 -0.79 -0.20
CA TYR A 35 2.39 -0.43 -1.53
C TYR A 35 3.10 -1.60 -2.22
N PRO A 36 2.88 -1.80 -3.54
CA PRO A 36 1.96 -1.03 -4.40
C PRO A 36 0.49 -1.49 -4.32
N ASN A 37 0.19 -2.69 -3.85
CA ASN A 37 -1.17 -3.25 -3.84
C ASN A 37 -1.78 -3.25 -2.44
N PHE A 38 -2.28 -2.09 -2.03
CA PHE A 38 -2.90 -1.90 -0.72
C PHE A 38 -3.97 -2.96 -0.39
N GLY A 39 -3.88 -3.54 0.80
CA GLY A 39 -4.88 -4.45 1.38
C GLY A 39 -4.63 -5.94 1.12
N THR A 40 -3.50 -6.28 0.51
CA THR A 40 -3.11 -7.70 0.31
C THR A 40 -2.45 -8.25 1.56
N LEU A 41 -2.93 -9.38 2.09
CA LEU A 41 -2.29 -10.04 3.23
C LEU A 41 -1.22 -11.05 2.77
N CYS A 42 -0.06 -10.96 3.42
CA CYS A 42 1.13 -11.78 3.21
C CYS A 42 1.44 -12.53 4.50
N HIS A 43 1.50 -13.87 4.43
CA HIS A 43 1.96 -14.69 5.54
C HIS A 43 3.48 -14.78 5.50
N ILE A 44 4.14 -14.55 6.63
CA ILE A 44 5.59 -14.73 6.75
C ILE A 44 5.88 -16.20 7.07
N ASP A 45 6.50 -16.88 6.12
CA ASP A 45 6.82 -18.31 6.21
C ASP A 45 8.11 -18.56 7.00
N ASP A 46 9.08 -17.65 6.89
CA ASP A 46 10.37 -17.75 7.56
C ASP A 46 11.02 -16.37 7.72
N TRP A 47 11.99 -16.25 8.62
CA TRP A 47 12.76 -15.04 8.88
C TRP A 47 14.19 -15.37 9.29
N VAL A 48 15.13 -14.63 8.73
CA VAL A 48 16.55 -14.70 9.09
C VAL A 48 16.94 -13.38 9.74
N ASP A 49 17.23 -13.49 11.03
CA ASP A 49 17.82 -12.45 11.86
C ASP A 49 19.30 -12.29 11.50
N ALA A 50 19.64 -11.19 10.83
CA ALA A 50 21.00 -10.96 10.35
C ALA A 50 21.95 -10.50 11.47
N ASP A 51 21.43 -9.77 12.47
CA ASP A 51 22.22 -9.18 13.54
C ASP A 51 22.13 -9.96 14.88
N GLY A 52 21.20 -10.90 14.98
CA GLY A 52 20.98 -11.74 16.15
C GLY A 52 20.25 -11.02 17.29
N SER A 53 19.57 -9.91 16.99
CA SER A 53 18.87 -9.09 17.99
C SER A 53 17.58 -9.72 18.50
N GLY A 54 17.02 -10.70 17.79
CA GLY A 54 15.70 -11.27 18.05
C GLY A 54 14.56 -10.31 17.70
N SER A 55 14.85 -9.23 16.97
CA SER A 55 13.87 -8.23 16.52
C SER A 55 14.02 -8.02 15.02
N VAL A 56 12.93 -7.64 14.35
CA VAL A 56 13.00 -7.28 12.93
C VAL A 56 13.82 -5.99 12.81
N THR A 57 14.95 -6.06 12.10
CA THR A 57 15.86 -4.94 11.85
C THR A 57 16.14 -4.77 10.35
N PRO A 58 16.61 -3.58 9.91
CA PRO A 58 17.15 -3.45 8.57
C PRO A 58 18.29 -4.46 8.35
N CYS A 59 18.37 -5.00 7.14
CA CYS A 59 19.24 -6.10 6.70
C CYS A 59 18.76 -7.53 7.01
N ASP A 60 17.69 -7.71 7.76
CA ASP A 60 17.04 -9.01 7.89
C ASP A 60 16.43 -9.47 6.56
N ASP A 61 16.16 -10.77 6.47
CA ASP A 61 15.40 -11.34 5.36
C ASP A 61 14.13 -12.01 5.86
N VAL A 62 13.02 -11.75 5.17
CA VAL A 62 11.75 -12.45 5.37
C VAL A 62 11.38 -13.26 4.15
N PHE A 63 10.72 -14.39 4.37
CA PHE A 63 10.30 -15.29 3.32
C PHE A 63 8.77 -15.36 3.29
N SER A 64 8.18 -15.21 2.10
CA SER A 64 6.74 -15.35 1.90
C SER A 64 6.46 -16.00 0.56
N LYS A 65 5.66 -17.07 0.55
CA LYS A 65 5.31 -17.91 -0.60
C LYS A 65 6.51 -18.37 -1.43
N GLY A 66 7.61 -18.69 -0.74
CA GLY A 66 8.86 -19.15 -1.37
C GLY A 66 9.72 -18.04 -1.96
N LEU A 67 9.40 -16.78 -1.69
CA LEU A 67 10.13 -15.60 -2.16
C LEU A 67 10.85 -14.95 -0.97
N ARG A 68 12.08 -14.48 -1.20
CA ARG A 68 12.88 -13.77 -0.21
C ARG A 68 12.74 -12.27 -0.41
N TYR A 69 12.48 -11.54 0.67
CA TYR A 69 12.44 -10.09 0.72
C TYR A 69 13.50 -9.61 1.72
N HIS A 70 14.37 -8.71 1.25
CA HIS A 70 15.35 -8.06 2.09
C HIS A 70 14.74 -6.80 2.71
N ILE A 71 14.96 -6.58 4.01
CA ILE A 71 14.45 -5.40 4.69
C ILE A 71 15.44 -4.25 4.53
N ASP A 72 15.09 -3.28 3.69
CA ASP A 72 15.91 -2.09 3.47
C ASP A 72 15.76 -1.05 4.61
N ASP A 73 14.54 -0.87 5.14
CA ASP A 73 14.23 0.15 6.15
C ASP A 73 12.99 -0.23 6.97
N ILE A 74 12.91 0.28 8.21
CA ILE A 74 11.77 0.09 9.13
C ILE A 74 11.30 1.45 9.60
N LYS A 75 10.02 1.74 9.36
CA LYS A 75 9.38 3.02 9.72
C LYS A 75 8.14 2.77 10.55
N LEU A 76 7.87 3.66 11.50
CA LEU A 76 6.65 3.65 12.32
C LEU A 76 5.54 4.52 11.71
N ASN A 77 5.83 5.29 10.66
CA ASN A 77 4.92 6.25 10.05
C ASN A 77 4.90 6.13 8.52
N ILE A 78 3.70 6.24 7.95
CA ILE A 78 3.50 6.36 6.50
C ILE A 78 3.30 7.85 6.20
N ILE A 79 4.05 8.38 5.25
CA ILE A 79 3.85 9.73 4.70
C ILE A 79 3.16 9.57 3.35
N ILE A 80 1.92 10.05 3.24
CA ILE A 80 1.15 10.03 2.00
C ILE A 80 1.21 11.42 1.38
N GLU A 81 1.91 11.54 0.25
CA GLU A 81 1.88 12.77 -0.54
C GLU A 81 0.74 12.69 -1.57
N PRO A 82 -0.23 13.62 -1.54
CA PRO A 82 -1.30 13.61 -2.53
C PRO A 82 -0.70 13.91 -3.91
N VAL A 83 -0.89 13.00 -4.86
CA VAL A 83 -0.62 13.28 -6.27
C VAL A 83 -1.54 14.43 -6.67
N SER A 84 -0.98 15.56 -7.08
CA SER A 84 -1.75 16.67 -7.65
C SER A 84 -2.33 16.21 -8.99
N THR A 85 -3.46 15.54 -8.95
CA THR A 85 -4.27 15.33 -10.15
C THR A 85 -4.68 16.72 -10.61
N GLY A 86 -4.06 17.18 -11.70
CA GLY A 86 -4.41 18.45 -12.30
C GLY A 86 -5.91 18.44 -12.51
N THR A 87 -6.61 19.36 -11.82
CA THR A 87 -8.04 19.53 -11.99
C THR A 87 -8.24 20.09 -13.39
N GLU A 88 -8.26 19.24 -14.41
CA GLU A 88 -8.82 19.65 -15.69
C GLU A 88 -10.26 20.03 -15.39
N LYS A 89 -10.56 21.32 -15.52
CA LYS A 89 -11.91 21.88 -15.37
C LYS A 89 -12.84 21.04 -16.22
N ASN A 90 -13.59 20.16 -15.57
CA ASN A 90 -14.49 19.30 -16.29
C ASN A 90 -15.58 20.18 -16.95
N ARG A 91 -15.88 19.91 -18.22
CA ARG A 91 -16.87 20.70 -19.00
C ARG A 91 -18.32 20.41 -18.55
N TRP A 92 -18.51 19.75 -17.41
CA TRP A 92 -19.82 19.44 -16.83
C TRP A 92 -20.65 20.70 -16.55
N GLY A 93 -20.01 21.81 -16.20
CA GLY A 93 -20.68 23.10 -16.08
C GLY A 93 -21.30 23.59 -17.40
N GLU A 94 -20.62 23.35 -18.52
CA GLU A 94 -21.09 23.73 -19.87
C GLU A 94 -22.11 22.72 -20.43
N LEU A 95 -21.95 21.42 -20.14
CA LEU A 95 -22.92 20.40 -20.52
C LEU A 95 -24.25 20.56 -19.79
N LYS A 96 -24.23 20.88 -18.48
CA LYS A 96 -25.47 21.12 -17.71
C LYS A 96 -26.27 22.31 -18.26
N LYS A 97 -25.62 23.40 -18.68
CA LYS A 97 -26.30 24.54 -19.32
C LYS A 97 -26.96 24.13 -20.65
N ARG A 98 -26.35 23.22 -21.39
CA ARG A 98 -26.86 22.76 -22.70
C ARG A 98 -28.05 21.80 -22.61
N PHE A 99 -28.14 21.01 -21.53
CA PHE A 99 -29.23 20.04 -21.34
C PHE A 99 -30.36 20.52 -20.44
N PHE A 100 -30.10 21.44 -19.51
CA PHE A 100 -31.07 21.88 -18.50
C PHE A 100 -31.37 23.39 -18.54
N GLY A 101 -30.78 24.15 -19.47
CA GLY A 101 -31.04 25.58 -19.61
C GLY A 101 -32.01 25.89 -20.75
N SER A 102 -33.32 25.90 -20.47
CA SER A 102 -34.28 26.87 -21.03
C SER A 102 -35.67 26.63 -20.43
N HIS A 103 -36.00 27.40 -19.39
CA HIS A 103 -37.40 27.79 -19.13
C HIS A 103 -37.41 29.15 -18.43
N ASP A 104 -37.04 30.19 -19.19
CA ASP A 104 -37.26 31.56 -18.73
C ASP A 104 -38.68 31.98 -19.13
N ASN A 105 -39.49 32.25 -18.09
CA ASN A 105 -40.64 33.16 -18.00
C ASN A 105 -41.66 33.23 -19.17
N MET A 106 -42.84 32.66 -18.93
CA MET A 106 -44.11 33.18 -19.45
C MET A 106 -44.64 34.18 -18.43
N ASP A 107 -44.42 35.47 -18.68
CA ASP A 107 -45.07 36.59 -17.99
C ASP A 107 -46.13 37.14 -18.97
N SER A 108 -47.41 36.94 -18.65
CA SER A 108 -48.61 37.63 -19.20
C SER A 108 -49.85 37.20 -18.42
#